data_AF-A0A1H9V981-F1
#
_entry.id   AF-A0A1H9V981-F1
#
_cell.length_a   1.000
_cell.length_b   1.000
_cell.length_c   1.000
_cell.angle_alpha   90.00
_cell.angle_beta   90.00
_cell.angle_gamma   90.00
#
_symmetry.space_group_name_H-M   'P 1'
#
loop_
_entity.id
_entity.type
_entity.pdbx_description
1 polymer ?
#
loop_
_entity_poly.entity_id
_entity_poly.type
_entity_poly.pdbx_seq_one_letter_code
_entity_poly.pdbx_strand_id
1 'polypeptide(L)'
;MDANAALGDLAPLIAIAARGNLGAQRAMSAYCLKEMNGHWSRGYRLGAMMSAIEAMFWARLAASQGNADDANNLATALGYLSDFLDTQSDDGEGNELLTESISILDRLATRGDERAAVSLNAVVGLVSPSVAQRAKAMSEELADAD
;
A
#
# COMPACT_ATOMS: atom_id res chain seq x y z
N MET A 1 -24.72 -21.85 -9.10
CA MET A 1 -24.37 -20.44 -9.36
C MET A 1 -22.86 -20.36 -9.28
N ASP A 2 -22.18 -20.04 -10.38
CA ASP A 2 -20.73 -19.84 -10.35
C ASP A 2 -20.45 -18.50 -9.68
N ALA A 3 -19.82 -18.52 -8.51
CA ALA A 3 -19.51 -17.32 -7.76
C ALA A 3 -18.59 -16.36 -8.55
N ASN A 4 -17.80 -16.90 -9.48
CA ASN A 4 -16.86 -16.12 -10.28
C ASN A 4 -17.49 -15.51 -11.53
N ALA A 5 -18.70 -15.94 -11.92
CA ALA A 5 -19.38 -15.40 -13.09
C ALA A 5 -19.67 -13.89 -12.96
N ALA A 6 -19.88 -13.41 -11.72
CA ALA A 6 -20.09 -11.99 -11.44
C ALA A 6 -18.81 -11.13 -11.59
N LEU A 7 -17.63 -11.77 -11.57
CA LEU A 7 -16.33 -11.09 -11.68
C LEU A 7 -15.89 -10.89 -13.14
N GLY A 8 -16.53 -11.56 -14.11
CA GLY A 8 -16.21 -11.44 -15.54
C GLY A 8 -14.71 -11.65 -15.81
N ASP A 9 -14.10 -10.71 -16.53
CA ASP A 9 -12.69 -10.75 -16.94
C ASP A 9 -11.69 -10.64 -15.77
N LEU A 10 -12.14 -10.26 -14.57
CA LEU A 10 -11.28 -10.21 -13.38
C LEU A 10 -11.00 -11.60 -12.80
N ALA A 11 -11.93 -12.55 -12.94
CA ALA A 11 -11.75 -13.91 -12.40
C ALA A 11 -10.45 -14.58 -12.88
N PRO A 12 -10.14 -14.63 -14.20
CA PRO A 12 -8.87 -15.21 -14.65
C PRO A 12 -7.65 -14.40 -14.20
N LEU A 13 -7.77 -13.06 -14.13
CA LEU A 13 -6.66 -12.20 -13.68
C LEU A 13 -6.32 -12.42 -12.21
N ILE A 14 -7.33 -12.47 -11.34
CA ILE A 14 -7.18 -12.79 -9.90
C ILE A 14 -6.50 -14.15 -9.74
N ALA A 15 -6.94 -15.16 -10.49
CA ALA A 15 -6.35 -16.50 -10.40
C ALA A 15 -4.87 -16.52 -10.81
N ILE A 16 -4.47 -15.72 -11.81
CA ILE A 16 -3.08 -15.61 -12.25
C ILE A 16 -2.24 -14.82 -11.23
N ALA A 17 -2.78 -13.72 -10.69
CA ALA A 17 -2.13 -12.92 -9.65
C ALA A 17 -1.88 -13.73 -8.37
N ALA A 18 -2.89 -14.51 -7.94
CA ALA A 18 -2.80 -15.39 -6.77
C ALA A 18 -1.75 -16.51 -6.94
N ARG A 19 -1.41 -16.89 -8.17
CA ARG A 19 -0.35 -17.86 -8.48
C ARG A 19 1.06 -17.24 -8.55
N GLY A 20 1.21 -15.97 -8.14
CA GLY A 20 2.52 -15.32 -8.08
C GLY A 20 2.94 -14.57 -9.33
N ASN A 21 2.06 -14.43 -10.34
CA ASN A 21 2.42 -13.67 -11.53
C ASN A 21 2.53 -12.17 -11.22
N LEU A 22 3.75 -11.64 -11.29
CA LEU A 22 4.05 -10.26 -10.93
C LEU A 22 3.26 -9.23 -11.76
N GLY A 23 3.14 -9.45 -13.06
CA GLY A 23 2.39 -8.55 -13.95
C GLY A 23 0.91 -8.48 -13.58
N ALA A 24 0.31 -9.62 -13.23
CA ALA A 24 -1.08 -9.69 -12.77
C ALA A 24 -1.26 -9.09 -11.37
N GLN A 25 -0.32 -9.28 -10.45
CA GLN A 25 -0.36 -8.63 -9.13
C GLN A 25 -0.31 -7.11 -9.24
N ARG A 26 0.60 -6.59 -10.07
CA ARG A 26 0.69 -5.15 -10.39
C ARG A 26 -0.61 -4.64 -11.03
N ALA A 27 -1.16 -5.37 -11.99
CA ALA A 27 -2.41 -5.02 -12.65
C ALA A 27 -3.59 -5.00 -11.67
N MET A 28 -3.68 -5.97 -10.77
CA MET A 28 -4.72 -6.01 -9.73
C MET A 28 -4.58 -4.85 -8.75
N SER A 29 -3.37 -4.55 -8.27
CA SER A 29 -3.14 -3.40 -7.40
C SER A 29 -3.55 -2.08 -8.06
N ALA A 30 -3.13 -1.86 -9.31
CA ALA A 30 -3.50 -0.67 -10.08
C ALA A 30 -5.01 -0.56 -10.33
N TYR A 31 -5.67 -1.68 -10.62
CA TYR A 31 -7.12 -1.75 -10.76
C TYR A 31 -7.81 -1.32 -9.46
N CYS A 32 -7.42 -1.88 -8.33
CA CYS A 32 -7.99 -1.54 -7.03
C CYS A 32 -7.76 -0.06 -6.65
N LEU A 33 -6.60 0.52 -6.95
CA LEU A 33 -6.36 1.97 -6.75
C LEU A 33 -7.25 2.85 -7.63
N LYS A 34 -7.54 2.41 -8.87
CA LYS A 34 -8.49 3.12 -9.74
C LYS A 34 -9.91 3.07 -9.18
N GLU A 35 -10.35 1.90 -8.73
CA GLU A 35 -11.67 1.73 -8.11
C GLU A 35 -11.79 2.54 -6.81
N MET A 36 -10.72 2.57 -5.99
CA MET A 36 -10.63 3.41 -4.80
C MET A 36 -10.90 4.89 -5.14
N ASN A 37 -10.19 5.43 -6.13
CA ASN A 37 -10.39 6.81 -6.59
C ASN A 37 -11.80 7.05 -7.13
N GLY A 38 -12.36 6.07 -7.84
CA GLY A 38 -13.73 6.09 -8.33
C GLY A 38 -14.76 6.13 -7.20
N HIS A 39 -14.55 5.37 -6.14
CA HIS A 39 -15.41 5.37 -4.95
C HIS A 39 -15.28 6.69 -4.18
N TRP A 40 -14.06 7.18 -3.97
CA TRP A 40 -13.78 8.45 -3.30
C TRP A 40 -14.48 9.62 -4.00
N SER A 41 -14.34 9.72 -5.32
CA SER A 41 -14.94 10.79 -6.13
C SER A 41 -16.47 10.80 -6.07
N ARG A 42 -17.10 9.67 -5.71
CA ARG A 42 -18.56 9.53 -5.56
C ARG A 42 -19.01 9.64 -4.09
N GLY A 43 -18.09 9.87 -3.15
CA GLY A 43 -18.38 9.92 -1.72
C GLY A 43 -18.60 8.55 -1.07
N TYR A 44 -18.29 7.44 -1.75
CA TYR A 44 -18.44 6.08 -1.24
C TYR A 44 -17.23 5.66 -0.42
N ARG A 45 -17.09 6.25 0.77
CA ARG A 45 -15.90 6.09 1.61
C ARG A 45 -15.59 4.63 2.00
N LEU A 46 -16.59 3.84 2.37
CA LEU A 46 -16.38 2.41 2.69
C LEU A 46 -15.89 1.63 1.47
N GLY A 47 -16.45 1.90 0.28
CA GLY A 47 -15.99 1.30 -0.97
C GLY A 47 -14.55 1.70 -1.30
N ALA A 48 -14.18 2.96 -1.07
CA ALA A 48 -12.82 3.43 -1.27
C ALA A 48 -11.83 2.72 -0.33
N MET A 49 -12.17 2.61 0.96
CA MET A 49 -11.37 1.89 1.95
C MET A 49 -11.18 0.41 1.57
N MET A 50 -12.25 -0.29 1.18
CA MET A 50 -12.16 -1.69 0.75
C MET A 50 -11.24 -1.85 -0.48
N SER A 51 -11.36 -0.96 -1.46
CA SER A 51 -10.47 -0.95 -2.62
C SER A 51 -9.01 -0.64 -2.25
N ALA A 52 -8.77 0.21 -1.25
CA ALA A 52 -7.42 0.48 -0.73
C ALA A 52 -6.80 -0.76 -0.05
N ILE A 53 -7.59 -1.52 0.72
CA ILE A 53 -7.16 -2.79 1.34
C ILE A 53 -6.73 -3.79 0.27
N GLU A 54 -7.53 -3.97 -0.78
CA GLU A 54 -7.20 -4.89 -1.87
C GLU A 54 -5.95 -4.42 -2.64
N ALA A 55 -5.83 -3.11 -2.90
CA ALA A 55 -4.65 -2.53 -3.54
C ALA A 55 -3.37 -2.81 -2.75
N MET A 56 -3.42 -2.63 -1.43
CA MET A 56 -2.32 -2.93 -0.51
C MET A 56 -1.96 -4.42 -0.53
N PHE A 57 -2.96 -5.31 -0.51
CA PHE A 57 -2.73 -6.75 -0.55
C PHE A 57 -1.96 -7.17 -1.81
N TRP A 58 -2.40 -6.73 -2.99
CA TRP A 58 -1.73 -7.07 -4.25
C TRP A 58 -0.37 -6.40 -4.39
N ALA A 59 -0.23 -5.15 -3.95
CA ALA A 59 1.06 -4.45 -3.93
C ALA A 59 2.06 -5.18 -3.03
N ARG A 60 1.62 -5.72 -1.88
CA ARG A 60 2.48 -6.48 -0.96
C ARG A 60 2.98 -7.77 -1.59
N LEU A 61 2.12 -8.47 -2.32
CA LEU A 61 2.52 -9.66 -3.07
C LEU A 61 3.51 -9.35 -4.21
N ALA A 62 3.37 -8.20 -4.88
CA ALA A 62 4.33 -7.77 -5.89
C ALA A 62 5.68 -7.37 -5.25
N ALA A 63 5.64 -6.57 -4.18
CA ALA A 63 6.82 -6.08 -3.46
C ALA A 63 7.66 -7.22 -2.86
N SER A 64 7.02 -8.32 -2.42
CA SER A 64 7.74 -9.49 -1.89
C SER A 64 8.63 -10.19 -2.93
N GLN A 65 8.48 -9.87 -4.22
CA GLN A 65 9.38 -10.35 -5.27
C GLN A 65 10.69 -9.53 -5.36
N GLY A 66 10.88 -8.50 -4.52
CA GLY A 66 12.15 -7.81 -4.33
C GLY A 66 12.38 -6.60 -5.25
N ASN A 67 11.35 -6.10 -5.93
CA ASN A 67 11.47 -4.94 -6.81
C ASN A 67 11.20 -3.62 -6.06
N ALA A 68 12.10 -2.63 -6.21
CA ALA A 68 12.01 -1.33 -5.57
C ALA A 68 10.77 -0.52 -5.96
N ASP A 69 10.38 -0.54 -7.24
CA ASP A 69 9.16 0.15 -7.71
C ASP A 69 7.91 -0.46 -7.06
N ASP A 70 7.88 -1.79 -6.89
CA ASP A 70 6.74 -2.46 -6.24
C ASP A 70 6.69 -2.18 -4.72
N ALA A 71 7.85 -2.07 -4.07
CA ALA A 71 7.93 -1.62 -2.69
C ALA A 71 7.43 -0.17 -2.53
N ASN A 72 7.76 0.72 -3.47
CA ASN A 72 7.24 2.09 -3.49
C ASN A 72 5.71 2.11 -3.71
N ASN A 73 5.20 1.27 -4.61
CA ASN A 73 3.75 1.11 -4.82
C ASN A 73 3.04 0.59 -3.56
N LEU A 74 3.65 -0.35 -2.83
CA LEU A 74 3.14 -0.82 -1.54
C LEU A 74 3.08 0.32 -0.51
N ALA A 75 4.16 1.10 -0.36
CA ALA A 75 4.18 2.23 0.56
C ALA A 75 3.07 3.25 0.25
N THR A 76 2.82 3.52 -1.03
CA THR A 76 1.72 4.38 -1.47
C THR A 76 0.36 3.82 -1.08
N ALA A 77 0.11 2.52 -1.31
CA ALA A 77 -1.15 1.88 -0.95
C ALA A 77 -1.39 1.88 0.57
N LEU A 78 -0.33 1.67 1.37
CA LEU A 78 -0.38 1.78 2.82
C LEU A 78 -0.73 3.19 3.30
N GLY A 79 -0.17 4.23 2.67
CA GLY A 79 -0.49 5.62 2.98
C GLY A 79 -1.97 5.94 2.74
N TYR A 80 -2.53 5.49 1.61
CA TYR A 80 -3.96 5.67 1.34
C TYR A 80 -4.83 4.92 2.34
N LEU A 81 -4.50 3.67 2.68
CA LEU A 81 -5.27 2.90 3.64
C LEU A 81 -5.21 3.51 5.04
N SER A 82 -4.04 4.01 5.45
CA SER A 82 -3.88 4.75 6.70
C SER A 82 -4.82 5.94 6.78
N ASP A 83 -4.91 6.78 5.73
CA ASP A 83 -5.80 7.96 5.72
C ASP A 83 -7.28 7.59 5.93
N PHE A 84 -7.72 6.47 5.36
CA PHE A 84 -9.07 5.96 5.56
C PHE A 84 -9.35 5.47 6.99
N LEU A 85 -8.33 4.93 7.66
CA LEU A 85 -8.44 4.36 9.01
C LEU A 85 -8.21 5.40 10.11
N ASP A 86 -7.30 6.37 9.91
CA ASP A 86 -7.05 7.49 10.83
C ASP A 86 -8.32 8.34 11.05
N THR A 87 -9.19 8.37 10.05
CA THR A 87 -10.47 9.04 10.12
C THR A 87 -11.59 8.22 10.80
N GLN A 88 -11.27 7.08 11.44
CA GLN A 88 -12.22 6.17 12.08
C GLN A 88 -11.82 5.65 13.47
N SER A 89 -10.54 5.69 13.90
CA SER A 89 -10.16 4.99 15.14
C SER A 89 -9.16 5.72 16.05
N ASP A 90 -9.41 5.57 17.35
CA ASP A 90 -8.50 5.93 18.45
C ASP A 90 -7.53 4.76 18.76
N ASP A 91 -7.56 3.69 17.95
CA ASP A 91 -6.86 2.42 18.20
C ASP A 91 -5.48 2.29 17.52
N GLY A 92 -5.12 3.27 16.67
CA GLY A 92 -3.77 3.39 16.12
C GLY A 92 -3.42 2.49 14.93
N GLU A 93 -4.36 1.71 14.37
CA GLU A 93 -4.08 0.86 13.19
C GLU A 93 -3.59 1.67 11.99
N GLY A 94 -4.18 2.85 11.73
CA GLY A 94 -3.71 3.77 10.69
C GLY A 94 -2.24 4.17 10.89
N ASN A 95 -1.87 4.50 12.13
CA ASN A 95 -0.49 4.87 12.47
C ASN A 95 0.52 3.75 12.19
N GLU A 96 0.13 2.48 12.35
CA GLU A 96 1.02 1.34 12.07
C GLU A 96 1.25 1.17 10.56
N LEU A 97 0.21 1.27 9.75
CA LEU A 97 0.36 1.23 8.28
C LEU A 97 1.19 2.41 7.76
N LEU A 98 1.01 3.58 8.36
CA LEU A 98 1.77 4.77 8.02
C LEU A 98 3.25 4.65 8.42
N THR A 99 3.49 4.07 9.61
CA THR A 99 4.84 3.72 10.06
C THR A 99 5.51 2.78 9.07
N GLU A 100 4.80 1.74 8.61
CA GLU A 100 5.32 0.81 7.61
C GLU A 100 5.62 1.49 6.27
N SER A 101 4.70 2.35 5.79
CA SER A 101 4.91 3.15 4.58
C SER A 101 6.20 3.97 4.66
N ILE A 102 6.40 4.69 5.76
CA ILE A 102 7.58 5.53 5.98
C ILE A 102 8.86 4.67 6.00
N SER A 103 8.88 3.55 6.72
CA SER A 103 10.08 2.69 6.80
C SER A 103 10.47 2.09 5.44
N ILE A 104 9.49 1.72 4.59
CA ILE A 104 9.76 1.25 3.23
C ILE A 104 10.40 2.37 2.40
N LEU A 105 9.82 3.57 2.44
CA LEU A 105 10.29 4.71 1.66
C LEU A 105 11.68 5.19 2.12
N ASP A 106 11.94 5.20 3.42
CA ASP A 106 13.24 5.53 4.01
C ASP A 106 14.35 4.57 3.57
N ARG A 107 14.07 3.26 3.58
CA ARG A 107 15.01 2.23 3.10
C ARG A 107 15.32 2.39 1.61
N LEU A 108 14.30 2.68 0.79
CA LEU A 108 14.46 2.90 -0.64
C LEU A 108 15.24 4.20 -0.94
N ALA A 109 14.91 5.28 -0.24
CA ALA A 109 15.60 6.57 -0.36
C ALA A 109 17.09 6.46 0.02
N THR A 110 17.40 5.74 1.09
CA THR A 110 18.78 5.45 1.52
C THR A 110 19.58 4.66 0.48
N ARG A 111 18.89 3.85 -0.35
CA ARG A 111 19.49 3.12 -1.48
C ARG A 111 19.57 3.95 -2.77
N GLY A 112 19.20 5.23 -2.72
CA GLY A 112 19.28 6.17 -3.85
C GLY A 112 18.02 6.27 -4.70
N ASP A 113 16.88 5.72 -4.26
CA ASP A 113 15.60 5.91 -4.96
C ASP A 113 15.04 7.32 -4.70
N GLU A 114 15.24 8.21 -5.66
CA GLU A 114 14.75 9.59 -5.60
C GLU A 114 13.21 9.68 -5.52
N ARG A 115 12.48 8.72 -6.13
CA ARG A 115 11.01 8.70 -6.05
C ARG A 115 10.56 8.37 -4.65
N ALA A 116 11.25 7.43 -3.99
CA ALA A 116 10.98 7.10 -2.60
C ALA A 116 11.29 8.29 -1.69
N ALA A 117 12.37 9.04 -1.94
CA ALA A 117 12.68 10.25 -1.18
C ALA A 117 11.59 11.35 -1.32
N VAL A 118 11.08 11.55 -2.53
CA VAL A 118 9.95 12.49 -2.77
C VAL A 118 8.69 12.02 -2.04
N SER A 119 8.37 10.73 -2.14
CA SER A 119 7.19 10.15 -1.49
C SER A 119 7.31 10.18 0.04
N LEU A 120 8.51 9.93 0.58
CA LEU A 120 8.82 10.02 2.00
C LEU A 120 8.56 11.44 2.53
N ASN A 121 9.05 12.46 1.81
CA ASN A 121 8.82 13.85 2.20
C ASN A 121 7.33 14.23 2.20
N ALA A 122 6.56 13.72 1.23
CA ALA A 122 5.12 13.95 1.16
C ALA A 122 4.39 13.29 2.34
N VAL A 123 4.77 12.06 2.70
CA VAL A 123 4.16 11.31 3.82
C VAL A 123 4.58 11.90 5.17
N VAL A 124 5.87 12.22 5.36
CA VAL A 124 6.39 12.80 6.61
C VAL A 124 5.82 14.19 6.87
N GLY A 125 5.55 14.98 5.83
CA GLY A 125 4.90 16.29 5.95
C GLY A 125 3.46 16.24 6.48
N LEU A 126 2.84 15.05 6.49
CA LEU A 126 1.45 14.82 6.91
C LEU A 126 1.33 14.19 8.31
N VAL A 127 2.43 13.77 8.93
CA VAL A 127 2.40 12.98 10.17
C VAL A 127 2.87 13.73 11.41
N SER A 128 2.35 13.29 12.56
CA SER A 128 2.80 13.75 13.87
C SER A 128 4.22 13.24 14.20
N PRO A 129 5.00 13.97 15.02
CA PRO A 129 6.39 13.61 15.34
C PRO A 129 6.60 12.21 15.96
N SER A 130 5.59 11.66 16.66
CA SER A 130 5.64 10.33 17.27
C SER A 130 5.61 9.20 16.24
N VAL A 131 4.83 9.37 15.16
CA VAL A 131 4.77 8.41 14.04
C VAL A 131 6.09 8.40 13.28
N ALA A 132 6.70 9.57 13.06
CA ALA A 132 8.01 9.68 12.44
C ALA A 132 9.12 8.98 13.26
N GLN A 133 9.10 9.09 14.60
CA GLN A 133 10.06 8.41 15.47
C GLN A 133 9.90 6.88 15.44
N ARG A 134 8.66 6.37 15.42
CA ARG A 134 8.39 4.92 15.38
C ARG A 134 8.83 4.30 14.05
N ALA A 135 8.66 5.02 12.94
CA ALA A 135 9.09 4.55 11.62
C ALA A 135 10.62 4.42 11.51
N LYS A 136 11.35 5.33 12.17
CA LYS A 136 12.81 5.26 12.26
C LYS A 136 13.29 4.04 13.07
N ALA A 137 12.66 3.76 14.22
CA ALA A 137 13.03 2.60 15.02
C ALA A 137 12.84 1.28 14.25
N MET A 138 11.76 1.17 13.48
CA MET A 138 11.47 -0.02 12.67
C MET A 138 12.42 -0.16 11.47
N SER A 139 12.88 0.95 10.86
CA SER A 139 13.87 0.87 9.78
C SER A 139 15.24 0.41 10.27
N GLU A 140 15.62 0.78 11.51
CA GLU A 140 16.82 0.30 12.19
C GLU A 140 16.74 -1.20 12.50
N GLU A 141 15.62 -1.70 13.05
CA GLU A 141 15.41 -3.14 13.32
C GLU A 141 15.46 -4.01 12.07
N LEU A 142 14.92 -3.52 10.94
CA LEU A 142 14.93 -4.23 9.66
C LEU A 142 16.31 -4.21 8.97
N ALA A 143 17.17 -3.25 9.30
CA ALA A 143 18.54 -3.19 8.79
C ALA A 143 19.47 -4.19 9.50
N ASP A 144 19.16 -4.54 10.75
CA ASP A 144 19.90 -5.53 11.54
C ASP A 144 19.49 -6.99 11.21
N ALA A 145 18.46 -7.19 10.38
CA ALA A 145 17.93 -8.49 9.99
C ALA A 145 18.45 -9.02 8.64
N ASP A 146 19.25 -8.23 7.91
CA ASP A 146 19.98 -8.60 6.67
C ASP A 146 21.45 -8.99 6.97
#